data_AF-A0A942DLB4-F1
#
_entry.id   AF-A0A942DLB4-F1
#
_cell.length_a   1.000
_cell.length_b   1.000
_cell.length_c   1.000
_cell.angle_alpha   90.00
_cell.angle_beta   90.00
_cell.angle_gamma   90.00
#
_symmetry.space_group_name_H-M   'P 1'
#
loop_
_entity.id
_entity.type
_entity.pdbx_description
1 polymer ?
#
loop_
_entity_poly.entity_id
_entity_poly.type
_entity_poly.pdbx_seq_one_letter_code
_entity_poly.pdbx_strand_id
1 'polypeptide(L)' 'MEIFRFNVIPEQEIQRREKLKYALNHCNVCHGKLEFNYFDTLEDAKVEEVAHCKDCGRKASNLLHSVH' A
#
# COMPACT_ATOMS: atom_id res chain seq x y z
N MET A 1 -8.49 -37.33 -16.64
CA MET A 1 -7.96 -36.82 -15.36
C MET A 1 -7.32 -35.48 -15.62
N GLU A 2 -7.94 -34.40 -15.17
CA GLU A 2 -7.34 -33.06 -15.23
C GLU A 2 -6.42 -32.90 -14.02
N ILE A 3 -5.15 -32.61 -14.27
CA ILE A 3 -4.15 -32.36 -13.22
C ILE A 3 -4.32 -30.89 -12.82
N PHE A 4 -4.98 -30.63 -11.70
CA PHE A 4 -4.99 -29.31 -11.06
C PHE A 4 -3.60 -29.04 -10.48
N ARG A 5 -2.82 -28.19 -11.17
CA ARG A 5 -1.54 -27.70 -10.64
C ARG A 5 -1.83 -26.60 -9.63
N PHE A 6 -1.78 -26.95 -8.35
CA PHE A 6 -1.76 -25.96 -7.28
C PHE A 6 -0.40 -25.28 -7.29
N ASN A 7 -0.37 -24.00 -7.65
CA ASN A 7 0.83 -23.17 -7.50
C ASN A 7 1.00 -22.86 -6.01
N VAL A 8 1.68 -23.77 -5.28
CA VAL A 8 2.10 -23.50 -3.91
C VAL A 8 3.19 -22.43 -3.95
N ILE A 9 2.88 -21.26 -3.40
CA ILE A 9 3.84 -20.16 -3.28
C ILE A 9 4.86 -20.57 -2.20
N PRO A 10 6.18 -20.51 -2.49
CA PRO A 10 7.20 -20.79 -1.48
C PRO A 10 7.06 -19.88 -0.26
N GLU A 11 7.33 -20.39 0.93
CA GLU A 11 7.22 -19.65 2.19
C GLU A 11 8.02 -18.33 2.19
N GLN A 12 9.21 -18.35 1.58
CA GLN A 12 10.06 -17.16 1.41
C GLN A 12 9.34 -16.02 0.69
N GLU A 13 8.53 -16.36 -0.32
CA GLU A 13 7.80 -15.39 -1.10
C GLU A 13 6.55 -14.88 -0.36
N ILE A 14 5.97 -15.70 0.52
CA ILE A 14 4.92 -15.28 1.47
C ILE A 14 5.50 -14.23 2.42
N GLN A 15 6.62 -14.54 3.07
CA GLN A 15 7.28 -13.62 4.01
C GLN A 15 7.70 -12.30 3.33
N ARG A 16 8.19 -12.37 2.08
CA ARG A 16 8.54 -11.18 1.30
C ARG A 16 7.31 -10.29 1.05
N ARG A 17 6.16 -10.89 0.69
CA ARG A 17 4.90 -10.16 0.48
C ARG A 17 4.40 -9.53 1.78
N GLU A 18 4.51 -10.23 2.91
CA GLU A 18 4.13 -9.68 4.21
C GLU A 18 5.00 -8.50 4.63
N LYS A 19 6.33 -8.60 4.44
CA LYS A 19 7.24 -7.47 4.69
C LYS A 19 6.92 -6.26 3.82
N LEU A 20 6.63 -6.48 2.54
CA LEU A 20 6.21 -5.41 1.62
C LEU A 20 4.90 -4.77 2.10
N LYS A 21 3.88 -5.57 2.42
CA LYS A 21 2.60 -5.08 2.95
C LYS A 21 2.79 -4.29 4.25
N TYR A 22 3.67 -4.75 5.13
CA TYR A 22 3.95 -4.04 6.37
C TYR A 22 4.56 -2.67 6.10
N ALA A 23 5.61 -2.61 5.27
CA ALA A 23 6.30 -1.36 4.92
C ALA A 23 5.40 -0.36 4.19
N LEU A 24 4.44 -0.82 3.39
CA LEU A 24 3.48 0.06 2.72
C LEU A 24 2.47 0.67 3.69
N ASN A 25 2.09 -0.04 4.76
CA ASN A 25 1.01 0.37 5.66
C ASN A 25 1.49 0.99 6.98
N HIS A 26 2.80 1.03 7.23
CA HIS A 26 3.38 1.52 8.47
C HIS A 26 4.46 2.55 8.20
N CYS A 27 4.62 3.48 9.13
CA CYS A 27 5.67 4.48 9.03
C CYS A 27 7.05 3.86 9.24
N ASN A 28 8.02 4.29 8.44
CA ASN A 28 9.41 3.85 8.54
C ASN A 28 10.15 4.36 9.80
N VAL A 29 9.51 5.20 10.62
CA VAL A 29 10.11 5.80 11.81
C VAL A 29 9.34 5.43 13.08
N CYS A 30 8.04 5.73 13.10
CA CYS A 30 7.18 5.47 14.26
C CYS A 30 6.74 3.99 14.31
N HIS A 31 6.83 3.23 13.21
CA HIS A 31 6.17 1.93 13.00
C HIS A 31 4.65 1.91 13.25
N GLY A 32 4.06 3.08 13.49
CA GLY A 32 2.64 3.32 13.56
C GLY A 32 1.95 3.14 12.22
N LYS A 33 0.64 2.90 12.27
CA LYS A 33 -0.19 2.73 11.08
C LYS A 33 -0.27 4.04 10.29
N LEU A 34 -0.16 3.91 8.97
CA LEU A 34 -0.46 4.99 8.04
C LEU A 34 -1.97 5.05 7.81
N GLU A 35 -2.49 6.28 7.78
CA GLU A 35 -3.83 6.57 7.30
C GLU A 35 -3.71 7.11 5.87
N PHE A 36 -4.56 6.62 4.97
CA PHE A 36 -4.59 7.01 3.56
C PHE A 36 -5.85 7.80 3.30
N ASN A 37 -5.68 9.01 2.79
CA ASN A 37 -6.76 9.91 2.42
C ASN A 37 -6.72 10.16 0.91
N TYR A 38 -7.90 10.24 0.30
CA TYR A 38 -8.07 10.49 -1.12
C TYR A 38 -8.71 11.85 -1.32
N PHE A 39 -8.15 12.66 -2.22
CA PHE A 39 -8.61 14.00 -2.54
C PHE A 39 -8.86 14.14 -4.04
N ASP A 40 -9.96 14.78 -4.39
CA ASP A 40 -10.23 15.15 -5.78
C ASP A 40 -9.21 16.20 -6.23
N THR A 41 -8.69 16.03 -7.44
CA THR A 41 -7.78 17.01 -8.04
C THR A 41 -8.53 17.88 -9.05
N LEU A 42 -7.92 18.99 -9.45
CA LEU A 42 -8.46 19.85 -10.52
C LEU A 42 -8.39 19.19 -11.90
N GLU A 43 -7.64 18.09 -12.04
CA GLU A 43 -7.51 17.36 -13.29
C GLU A 43 -8.61 16.29 -13.38
N ASP A 44 -9.33 16.29 -14.51
CA ASP A 44 -10.35 15.29 -14.77
C ASP A 44 -9.79 13.88 -14.65
N ALA A 45 -10.54 13.03 -13.96
CA ALA A 45 -10.22 11.61 -13.77
C ALA A 45 -8.88 11.35 -13.03
N LYS A 46 -8.47 12.26 -12.14
CA LYS A 46 -7.34 12.03 -11.22
C LYS A 46 -7.69 12.27 -9.76
N VAL A 47 -7.18 11.38 -8.91
CA VAL A 47 -7.32 11.43 -7.45
C VAL A 47 -5.93 11.44 -6.80
N GLU A 48 -5.74 12.30 -5.80
CA GLU A 48 -4.53 12.39 -4.99
C GLU A 48 -4.68 11.52 -3.74
N GLU A 49 -3.80 10.55 -3.56
CA GLU A 49 -3.67 9.75 -2.34
C GLU A 49 -2.54 10.30 -1.47
N VAL A 50 -2.88 10.67 -0.24
CA VAL A 50 -1.94 11.14 0.78
C VAL A 50 -1.91 10.16 1.93
N ALA A 51 -0.71 9.70 2.30
CA ALA A 51 -0.51 8.86 3.48
C ALA A 51 0.18 9.63 4.62
N HIS A 52 -0.32 9.50 5.86
CA HIS A 52 0.26 10.10 7.06
C HIS A 52 0.35 9.10 8.24
N CYS A 53 1.44 9.14 9.03
CA CYS A 53 1.51 8.41 10.31
C CYS A 53 0.63 9.14 11.32
N LYS A 54 -0.36 8.44 11.89
CA LYS A 54 -1.21 9.00 12.94
C LYS A 54 -0.43 9.34 14.21
N ASP A 55 0.59 8.54 14.54
CA ASP A 55 1.32 8.65 15.80
C ASP A 55 2.35 9.78 15.80
N CYS A 56 3.01 10.05 14.66
CA CYS A 56 4.07 11.05 14.56
C CYS A 56 3.76 12.20 13.59
N GLY A 57 2.59 12.17 12.92
CA GLY A 57 2.14 13.20 11.99
C GLY A 57 2.94 13.32 10.69
N ARG A 58 3.94 12.47 10.47
CA ARG A 58 4.77 12.56 9.26
C ARG A 58 3.98 12.13 8.03
N LYS A 59 4.04 12.95 6.97
CA LYS A 59 3.61 12.57 5.62
C LYS A 59 4.56 11.50 5.09
N ALA A 60 4.00 10.35 4.73
CA ALA A 60 4.76 9.19 4.25
C ALA A 60 4.87 9.20 2.72
N SER A 61 3.79 9.53 2.01
CA SER A 61 3.76 9.56 0.55
C SER A 61 2.69 10.51 0.02
N ASN A 62 2.85 10.87 -1.25
CA ASN A 62 1.84 11.53 -2.07
C ASN A 62 1.84 10.91 -3.46
N LEU A 63 0.72 10.35 -3.89
CA LEU A 63 0.60 9.64 -5.16
C LEU A 63 -0.62 10.15 -5.92
N LEU A 64 -0.49 10.27 -7.24
CA LEU A 64 -1.60 10.61 -8.13
C LEU A 64 -2.05 9.35 -8.86
N HIS A 65 -3.34 9.07 -8.79
CA HIS A 65 -3.97 7.92 -9.42
C HIS A 65 -4.89 8.40 -10.54
N SER A 66 -4.74 7.82 -11.73
CA SER A 66 -5.74 7.97 -12.79
C SER A 66 -6.93 7.05 -12.51
N VAL A 67 -8.13 7.59 -12.63
CA VAL A 67 -9.40 6.86 -12.54
C VAL A 67 -9.92 6.68 -13.98
N HIS A 68 -10.34 5.48 -14.36
CA HIS A 68 -10.82 5.16 -15.72
C HIS A 68 -12.29 4.79 -15.71
#